data_AF-A0A2P4SEX1-F1
#
_entry.id   AF-A0A2P4SEX1-F1
#
_cell.length_a   1.000
_cell.length_b   1.000
_cell.length_c   1.000
_cell.angle_alpha   90.00
_cell.angle_beta   90.00
_cell.angle_gamma   90.00
#
_symmetry.space_group_name_H-M   'P 1'
#
loop_
_entity.id
_entity.type
_entity.pdbx_description
1 polymer ?
#
loop_
_entity_poly.entity_id
_entity_poly.type
_entity_poly.pdbx_seq_one_letter_code
_entity_poly.pdbx_strand_id
1 'polypeptide(L)'
;MAAASSPSVFMVAVNGQIESGQFPGFDDLYCKFCFVYGQDWVPAAGLEEGISQITSRSDVAPTTFVWNFPIDITFKSTNPSGWPQIVVSVYGPDFFGNDVVRGYGAVHIPFTPGR
;
A
#
# COMPACT_ATOMS: atom_id res chain seq x y z
N MET A 1 34.62 22.54 21.70
CA MET A 1 33.26 22.05 21.38
C MET A 1 33.36 21.23 20.11
N ALA A 2 33.20 19.91 20.17
CA ALA A 2 33.09 19.09 18.97
C ALA A 2 31.74 19.40 18.31
N ALA A 3 31.75 19.80 17.05
CA ALA A 3 30.53 19.91 16.26
C ALA A 3 29.89 18.53 16.20
N ALA A 4 28.68 18.37 16.73
CA ALA A 4 27.93 17.13 16.57
C ALA A 4 27.72 16.90 15.07
N SER A 5 28.24 15.78 14.55
CA SER A 5 28.00 15.38 13.16
C SER A 5 26.50 15.21 12.98
N SER A 6 25.92 15.91 12.00
CA SER A 6 24.52 15.73 11.61
C SER A 6 24.27 14.23 11.40
N PRO A 7 23.20 13.65 11.97
CA PRO A 7 22.90 12.24 11.76
C PRO A 7 22.79 11.98 10.26
N SER A 8 23.48 10.96 9.76
CA SER A 8 23.37 10.56 8.36
C SER A 8 21.96 10.05 8.12
N VAL A 9 21.28 10.67 7.16
CA VAL A 9 19.93 10.28 6.77
C VAL A 9 19.99 9.67 5.38
N PHE A 10 19.27 8.59 5.17
CA PHE A 10 18.99 8.06 3.84
C PHE A 10 17.50 8.18 3.50
N MET A 11 17.19 8.12 2.21
CA MET A 11 15.83 8.18 1.69
C MET A 11 15.52 6.90 0.91
N VAL A 12 14.27 6.46 0.96
CA VAL A 12 13.75 5.32 0.21
C VAL A 12 12.51 5.78 -0.53
N ALA A 13 12.60 5.85 -1.86
CA ALA A 13 11.44 6.09 -2.72
C ALA A 13 10.79 4.77 -3.10
N VAL A 14 9.47 4.71 -3.04
CA VAL A 14 8.64 3.56 -3.42
C VAL A 14 7.61 4.04 -4.44
N ASN A 15 7.72 3.51 -5.65
CA ASN A 15 6.83 3.81 -6.75
C ASN A 15 6.31 2.48 -7.32
N GLY A 16 5.00 2.39 -7.53
CA GLY A 16 4.36 1.19 -8.03
C GLY A 16 2.86 1.37 -8.21
N GLN A 17 2.15 0.26 -8.28
CA GLN A 17 0.69 0.27 -8.39
C GLN A 17 0.09 -1.03 -7.84
N ILE A 18 -1.14 -0.95 -7.33
CA ILE A 18 -1.98 -2.10 -7.05
C ILE A 18 -2.73 -2.44 -8.34
N GLU A 19 -2.18 -3.38 -9.11
CA GLU A 19 -2.72 -3.73 -10.43
C GLU A 19 -4.09 -4.39 -10.33
N SER A 20 -4.13 -5.55 -9.66
CA SER A 20 -5.33 -6.38 -9.62
C SER A 20 -5.33 -7.33 -8.43
N GLY A 21 -6.48 -7.95 -8.18
CA GLY A 21 -6.65 -9.01 -7.20
C GLY A 21 -7.68 -10.03 -7.67
N GLN A 22 -7.58 -11.25 -7.13
CA GLN A 22 -8.48 -12.35 -7.46
C GLN A 22 -9.43 -12.65 -6.29
N PHE A 23 -10.73 -12.43 -6.51
CA PHE A 23 -11.76 -12.58 -5.49
C PHE A 23 -12.99 -13.31 -6.07
N PRO A 24 -13.03 -14.66 -6.02
CA PRO A 24 -14.16 -15.41 -6.56
C PRO A 24 -15.43 -15.20 -5.72
N GLY A 25 -16.56 -15.00 -6.39
CA GLY A 25 -17.87 -14.93 -5.74
C GLY A 25 -18.21 -13.60 -5.05
N PHE A 26 -17.37 -12.58 -5.22
CA PHE A 26 -17.65 -11.22 -4.77
C PHE A 26 -17.86 -10.29 -5.97
N ASP A 27 -18.48 -9.14 -5.73
CA ASP A 27 -18.66 -8.06 -6.70
C ASP A 27 -18.49 -6.73 -5.96
N ASP A 28 -18.30 -5.65 -6.72
CA ASP A 28 -18.14 -4.28 -6.21
C ASP A 28 -17.09 -4.16 -5.11
N LEU A 29 -15.83 -4.40 -5.48
CA LEU A 29 -14.70 -4.38 -4.57
C LEU A 29 -13.86 -3.12 -4.72
N TYR A 30 -13.45 -2.54 -3.60
CA TYR A 30 -12.41 -1.51 -3.56
C TYR A 30 -11.26 -1.93 -2.64
N CYS A 31 -10.10 -1.33 -2.90
CA CYS A 31 -8.86 -1.61 -2.19
C CYS A 31 -8.46 -0.38 -1.39
N LYS A 32 -8.21 -0.56 -0.08
CA LYS A 32 -7.54 0.41 0.77
C LYS A 32 -6.12 -0.04 1.03
N PHE A 33 -5.15 0.86 0.92
CA PHE A 33 -3.80 0.62 1.41
C PHE A 33 -3.41 1.62 2.49
N CYS A 34 -2.49 1.22 3.35
CA CYS A 34 -1.76 2.10 4.27
C CYS A 34 -0.33 1.58 4.48
N PHE A 35 0.55 2.44 4.97
CA PHE A 35 1.91 2.05 5.34
C PHE A 35 2.09 1.91 6.85
N VAL A 36 2.85 0.90 7.25
CA VAL A 36 3.26 0.64 8.63
C VAL A 36 4.78 0.65 8.67
N TYR A 37 5.37 1.40 9.59
CA TYR A 37 6.80 1.61 9.67
C TYR A 37 7.23 1.93 11.10
N GLY A 38 8.52 1.75 11.40
CA GLY A 38 9.11 2.04 12.71
C GLY A 38 9.23 3.53 12.99
N GLN A 39 9.47 3.89 14.26
CA GLN A 39 9.47 5.28 14.73
C GLN A 39 10.55 6.18 14.08
N ASP A 40 11.63 5.61 13.57
CA ASP A 40 12.70 6.36 12.89
C ASP A 40 12.32 6.73 11.45
N TRP A 41 11.36 6.03 10.87
CA TRP A 41 10.89 6.27 9.51
C TRP A 41 9.90 7.42 9.50
N VAL A 42 10.15 8.39 8.61
CA VAL A 42 9.29 9.55 8.42
C VAL A 42 8.86 9.63 6.96
N PRO A 43 7.56 9.71 6.65
CA PRO A 43 7.08 10.01 5.31
C PRO A 43 7.53 11.42 4.92
N ALA A 44 8.31 11.52 3.85
CA ALA A 44 8.85 12.78 3.34
C ALA A 44 8.00 13.35 2.20
N ALA A 45 7.38 12.49 1.38
CA ALA A 45 6.51 12.87 0.27
C ALA A 45 5.59 11.71 -0.13
N GLY A 46 4.51 12.00 -0.86
CA GLY A 46 3.58 11.01 -1.39
C GLY A 46 2.38 10.75 -0.46
N LEU A 47 1.67 9.65 -0.71
CA LEU A 47 0.42 9.31 -0.04
C LEU A 47 0.62 8.18 0.96
N GLU A 48 0.29 8.40 2.25
CA GLU A 48 0.48 7.40 3.32
C GLU A 48 -0.63 6.34 3.39
N GLU A 49 -1.83 6.70 2.97
CA GLU A 49 -2.96 5.80 2.85
C GLU A 49 -3.83 6.22 1.66
N GLY A 50 -4.42 5.25 0.98
CA GLY A 50 -5.25 5.52 -0.19
C GLY A 50 -6.38 4.52 -0.34
N ILE A 51 -7.45 4.96 -0.98
CA ILE A 51 -8.63 4.14 -1.29
C ILE A 51 -8.82 4.18 -2.81
N SER A 52 -8.87 3.02 -3.44
CA SER A 52 -9.09 2.89 -4.89
C SER A 52 -10.55 3.17 -5.26
N GLN A 53 -10.81 3.23 -6.56
CA GLN A 53 -12.18 3.10 -7.06
C GLN A 53 -12.78 1.73 -6.71
N ILE A 54 -14.11 1.67 -6.73
CA ILE A 54 -14.88 0.42 -6.72
C ILE A 54 -14.83 -0.17 -8.12
N THR A 55 -14.47 -1.44 -8.21
CA THR A 55 -14.45 -2.21 -9.45
C THR A 55 -15.41 -3.39 -9.33
N SER A 56 -16.21 -3.60 -10.36
CA SER A 56 -17.09 -4.76 -10.49
C SER A 56 -16.44 -5.85 -11.35
N ARG A 57 -16.92 -7.09 -11.21
CA ARG A 57 -16.41 -8.23 -11.99
C ARG A 57 -16.57 -7.99 -13.50
N SER A 58 -15.59 -8.46 -14.28
CA SER A 58 -15.68 -8.45 -15.74
C SER A 58 -16.30 -9.75 -16.25
N ASP A 59 -17.12 -9.68 -17.31
CA ASP A 59 -17.63 -10.88 -18.00
C ASP A 59 -16.51 -11.73 -18.62
N VAL A 60 -15.36 -11.11 -18.95
CA VAL A 60 -14.20 -11.77 -19.59
C VAL A 60 -13.30 -12.45 -18.56
N ALA A 61 -13.21 -11.88 -17.35
CA ALA A 61 -12.40 -12.38 -16.25
C ALA A 61 -13.20 -12.27 -14.94
N PRO A 62 -14.13 -13.20 -14.67
CA PRO A 62 -15.14 -13.07 -13.62
C PRO A 62 -14.58 -13.07 -12.19
N THR A 63 -13.31 -13.40 -12.02
CA THR A 63 -12.63 -13.46 -10.73
C THR A 63 -11.59 -12.35 -10.54
N THR A 64 -11.25 -11.60 -11.58
CA THR A 64 -10.14 -10.64 -11.56
C THR A 64 -10.66 -9.22 -11.48
N PHE A 65 -10.28 -8.52 -10.42
CA PHE A 65 -10.61 -7.12 -10.20
C PHE A 65 -9.38 -6.28 -10.50
N VAL A 66 -9.52 -5.31 -11.41
CA VAL A 66 -8.43 -4.41 -11.80
C VAL A 66 -8.65 -3.07 -11.12
N TRP A 67 -7.68 -2.64 -10.31
CA TRP A 67 -7.69 -1.32 -9.69
C TRP A 67 -6.69 -0.37 -10.35
N ASN A 68 -5.52 -0.85 -10.77
CA ASN A 68 -4.44 0.01 -11.29
C ASN A 68 -4.20 1.25 -10.41
N PHE A 69 -4.24 1.08 -9.10
CA PHE A 69 -4.21 2.20 -8.16
C PHE A 69 -2.76 2.59 -7.87
N PRO A 70 -2.34 3.85 -8.13
CA PRO A 70 -0.95 4.25 -8.02
C PRO A 70 -0.47 4.25 -6.57
N ILE A 71 0.77 3.82 -6.38
CA ILE A 71 1.51 3.91 -5.12
C ILE A 71 2.72 4.82 -5.36
N ASP A 72 2.78 5.90 -4.60
CA ASP A 72 3.91 6.83 -4.60
C ASP A 72 4.14 7.34 -3.18
N ILE A 73 5.27 6.96 -2.58
CA ILE A 73 5.69 7.42 -1.27
C ILE A 73 7.22 7.47 -1.17
N THR A 74 7.73 8.48 -0.48
CA THR A 74 9.15 8.57 -0.13
C THR A 74 9.30 8.61 1.38
N PHE A 75 10.12 7.71 1.91
CA PHE A 75 10.48 7.69 3.31
C PHE A 75 11.88 8.25 3.54
N LYS A 76 12.08 8.76 4.75
CA LYS A 76 13.35 9.26 5.28
C LYS A 76 13.64 8.51 6.58
N SER A 77 14.87 8.04 6.77
CA SER A 77 15.27 7.32 7.99
C SER A 77 16.76 7.50 8.29
N THR A 78 17.15 7.29 9.55
CA THR A 78 18.56 7.28 9.99
C THR A 78 19.10 5.85 10.12
N ASN A 79 18.23 4.85 10.27
CA ASN A 79 18.58 3.45 10.34
C ASN A 79 17.50 2.53 9.71
N PRO A 80 17.84 1.27 9.35
CA PRO A 80 16.91 0.37 8.67
C PRO A 80 15.91 -0.34 9.60
N SER A 81 15.97 -0.13 10.93
CA SER A 81 15.09 -0.82 11.89
C SER A 81 13.63 -0.40 11.70
N GLY A 82 12.71 -1.37 11.79
CA GLY A 82 11.27 -1.11 11.56
C GLY A 82 10.95 -0.79 10.11
N TRP A 83 11.57 -1.51 9.18
CA TRP A 83 11.47 -1.30 7.74
C TRP A 83 10.01 -1.16 7.25
N PRO A 84 9.71 -0.23 6.31
CA PRO A 84 8.34 0.03 5.89
C PRO A 84 7.65 -1.18 5.26
N GLN A 85 6.37 -1.31 5.57
CA GLN A 85 5.47 -2.31 5.04
C GLN A 85 4.24 -1.63 4.45
N ILE A 86 3.76 -2.12 3.32
CA ILE A 86 2.43 -1.79 2.82
C ILE A 86 1.44 -2.82 3.35
N VAL A 87 0.33 -2.33 3.88
CA VAL A 87 -0.84 -3.15 4.26
C VAL A 87 -1.95 -2.82 3.30
N VAL A 88 -2.50 -3.83 2.66
CA VAL A 88 -3.57 -3.74 1.67
C VAL A 88 -4.78 -4.47 2.21
N SER A 89 -5.96 -3.86 2.14
CA SER A 89 -7.23 -4.40 2.59
C SER A 89 -8.28 -4.19 1.51
N VAL A 90 -8.93 -5.25 1.09
CA VAL A 90 -10.00 -5.22 0.08
C VAL A 90 -11.33 -5.31 0.79
N TYR A 91 -12.22 -4.39 0.43
CA TYR A 91 -13.56 -4.23 0.99
C TYR A 91 -14.60 -4.46 -0.08
N GLY A 92 -15.77 -4.91 0.33
CA GLY A 92 -16.95 -5.01 -0.51
C GLY A 92 -18.23 -5.24 0.30
N PRO A 93 -19.40 -5.07 -0.31
CA PRO A 93 -20.68 -5.07 0.39
C PRO A 93 -21.06 -6.46 0.92
N ASP A 94 -21.55 -6.54 2.15
CA ASP A 94 -22.24 -7.72 2.70
C ASP A 94 -23.69 -7.83 2.18
N PHE A 95 -24.42 -8.86 2.62
CA PHE A 95 -25.83 -9.05 2.24
C PHE A 95 -26.74 -7.87 2.61
N PHE A 96 -26.33 -7.07 3.60
CA PHE A 96 -27.04 -5.89 4.09
C PHE A 96 -26.49 -4.59 3.48
N GLY A 97 -25.51 -4.66 2.57
CA GLY A 97 -24.87 -3.50 1.95
C GLY A 97 -23.81 -2.81 2.81
N ASN A 98 -23.34 -3.41 3.90
CA ASN A 98 -22.24 -2.88 4.69
C ASN A 98 -20.90 -3.28 4.07
N ASP A 99 -19.95 -2.33 3.99
CA ASP A 99 -18.60 -2.64 3.54
C ASP A 99 -17.86 -3.49 4.58
N VAL A 100 -17.54 -4.72 4.20
CA VAL A 100 -16.78 -5.66 5.02
C VAL A 100 -15.48 -6.06 4.35
N VAL A 101 -14.46 -6.36 5.15
CA VAL A 101 -13.17 -6.83 4.65
C VAL A 101 -13.34 -8.19 3.98
N ARG A 102 -12.99 -8.28 2.70
CA ARG A 102 -13.00 -9.52 1.89
C ARG A 102 -11.63 -10.19 1.82
N GLY A 103 -10.57 -9.43 2.02
CA GLY A 103 -9.21 -9.94 2.12
C GLY A 103 -8.24 -8.85 2.55
N TYR A 104 -7.09 -9.25 3.07
CA TYR A 104 -6.02 -8.34 3.45
C TYR A 104 -4.66 -9.02 3.25
N GLY A 105 -3.62 -8.21 3.12
CA GLY A 105 -2.24 -8.66 2.99
C GLY A 105 -1.26 -7.57 3.40
N ALA A 106 -0.06 -7.96 3.78
CA ALA A 106 1.01 -7.04 4.13
C ALA A 106 2.35 -7.52 3.59
N VAL A 107 3.18 -6.60 3.11
CA VAL A 107 4.52 -6.92 2.59
C VAL A 107 5.49 -5.76 2.81
N HIS A 108 6.77 -6.07 3.03
CA HIS A 108 7.83 -5.06 3.08
C HIS A 108 8.07 -4.43 1.71
N ILE A 109 8.35 -3.13 1.69
CA ILE A 109 8.56 -2.35 0.47
C ILE A 109 9.89 -1.59 0.52
N PRO A 110 10.55 -1.35 -0.63
CA PRO A 110 10.22 -1.87 -1.95
C PRO A 110 10.53 -3.37 -2.08
N PHE A 111 9.70 -4.09 -2.83
CA PHE A 111 9.86 -5.54 -3.11
C PHE A 111 10.90 -5.81 -4.21
N THR A 112 11.21 -4.79 -5.02
CA THR A 112 12.19 -4.86 -6.10
C THR A 112 13.11 -3.64 -6.01
N PRO A 113 14.43 -3.76 -6.23
CA PRO A 113 15.31 -2.61 -6.35
C PRO A 113 14.80 -1.62 -7.42
N GLY A 114 14.97 -0.32 -7.15
CA GLY A 114 14.68 0.73 -8.12
C GLY A 114 15.49 0.55 -9.41
N ARG A 115 14.92 1.00 -10.53
CA ARG A 115 15.56 0.95 -11.84
C ARG A 115 16.16 2.30 -12.22
#